data_AF-A0A1I7JMB9-F1
#
_entry.id   AF-A0A1I7JMB9-F1
#
_cell.length_a   1.000
_cell.length_b   1.000
_cell.length_c   1.000
_cell.angle_alpha   90.00
_cell.angle_beta   90.00
_cell.angle_gamma   90.00
#
_symmetry.space_group_name_H-M   'P 1'
#
loop_
_entity.id
_entity.type
_entity.pdbx_description
1 polymer ?
#
loop_
_entity_poly.entity_id
_entity_poly.type
_entity_poly.pdbx_seq_one_letter_code
_entity_poly.pdbx_strand_id
1 'polypeptide(L)'
;MVLFKEILYLIQKDLVLEWRQKYALNGMLLYVGSVVFVCYLSFGMRSNMLQAPVWNALLWIILLFTSVNAIAKSFMQENRGRLLYFYSIVSPQGIILAKIIYNTLLMLLLAFICFVFYGFVLGNPVQDVPMFLLTLLLGAIGFSTSLTMISSIASKAANSSTLMAVLSFPVIVPMLLMLIKMSKNAMDGLDRSLSLDELLTLLAINMIVVTVSYILFPYLWRS
;
A
#
# COMPACT_ATOMS: atom_id res chain seq x y z
N MET A 1 -1.15 -14.31 -24.18
CA MET A 1 -0.94 -15.54 -23.37
C MET A 1 0.44 -15.61 -22.70
N VAL A 2 1.52 -15.11 -23.31
CA VAL A 2 2.88 -15.12 -22.70
C VAL A 2 2.96 -14.18 -21.49
N LEU A 3 2.53 -12.93 -21.63
CA LEU A 3 2.60 -11.91 -20.56
C LEU A 3 1.85 -12.30 -19.28
N PHE A 4 0.67 -12.91 -19.39
CA PHE A 4 -0.11 -13.33 -18.22
C PHE A 4 0.59 -14.44 -17.42
N LYS A 5 1.16 -15.45 -18.12
CA LYS A 5 1.95 -16.50 -17.49
C LYS A 5 3.19 -15.92 -16.83
N GLU A 6 3.87 -15.00 -17.51
CA GLU A 6 5.05 -14.28 -17.00
C GLU A 6 4.73 -13.53 -15.71
N ILE A 7 3.65 -12.74 -15.68
CA ILE A 7 3.17 -12.05 -14.46
C ILE A 7 2.92 -13.05 -13.33
N LEU A 8 2.26 -14.18 -13.61
CA LEU A 8 1.96 -15.19 -12.60
C LEU A 8 3.24 -15.79 -11.99
N TYR A 9 4.24 -16.12 -12.83
CA TYR A 9 5.53 -16.65 -12.37
C TYR A 9 6.32 -15.63 -11.55
N LEU A 10 6.29 -14.35 -11.94
CA LEU A 10 6.94 -13.28 -11.20
C LEU A 10 6.30 -13.07 -9.82
N ILE A 11 4.96 -13.06 -9.75
CA ILE A 11 4.22 -12.97 -8.48
C ILE A 11 4.56 -14.18 -7.59
N GLN A 12 4.57 -15.39 -8.15
CA GLN A 12 4.91 -16.59 -7.39
C GLN A 12 6.35 -16.53 -6.85
N LYS A 13 7.29 -16.03 -7.66
CA LYS A 13 8.68 -15.81 -7.25
C LYS A 13 8.75 -14.84 -6.06
N ASP A 14 8.03 -13.72 -6.11
CA ASP A 14 8.06 -12.73 -5.01
C ASP A 14 7.41 -13.27 -3.73
N LEU A 15 6.28 -13.99 -3.85
CA LEU A 15 5.65 -14.67 -2.70
C LEU A 15 6.57 -15.70 -2.04
N VAL A 16 7.28 -16.50 -2.84
CA VAL A 16 8.24 -17.49 -2.31
C VAL A 16 9.43 -16.81 -1.63
N LEU A 17 9.91 -15.70 -2.18
CA LEU A 17 11.01 -14.94 -1.56
C LEU A 17 10.59 -14.35 -0.22
N GLU A 18 9.41 -13.75 -0.13
CA GLU A 18 8.88 -13.18 1.11
C GLU A 18 8.69 -14.27 2.18
N TRP A 19 8.13 -15.41 1.79
CA TRP A 19 7.94 -16.54 2.71
C TRP A 19 9.27 -17.11 3.22
N ARG A 20 10.31 -17.12 2.38
CA ARG A 20 11.67 -17.53 2.78
C ARG A 20 12.33 -16.47 3.67
N GLN A 21 12.05 -15.19 3.45
CA GLN A 21 12.53 -14.07 4.26
C GLN A 21 11.55 -13.73 5.39
N LYS A 22 11.23 -14.70 6.25
CA LYS A 22 10.27 -14.55 7.37
C LYS A 22 10.50 -13.31 8.25
N TYR A 23 11.74 -12.85 8.36
CA TYR A 23 12.09 -11.64 9.11
C TYR A 23 11.45 -10.37 8.58
N ALA A 24 11.25 -10.25 7.26
CA ALA A 24 10.64 -9.08 6.65
C ALA A 24 9.15 -8.98 7.01
N LEU A 25 8.39 -10.04 6.73
CA LEU A 25 6.96 -10.13 7.06
C LEU A 25 6.72 -10.06 8.58
N ASN A 26 7.49 -10.79 9.39
CA ASN A 26 7.36 -10.72 10.84
C ASN A 26 7.68 -9.32 11.38
N GLY A 27 8.66 -8.62 10.79
CA GLY A 27 8.97 -7.23 11.14
C GLY A 27 7.82 -6.28 10.84
N MET A 28 7.13 -6.46 9.70
CA MET A 28 5.93 -5.66 9.36
C MET A 28 4.77 -5.93 10.31
N LEU A 29 4.51 -7.20 10.65
CA LEU A 29 3.47 -7.56 11.62
C LEU A 29 3.77 -7.03 13.02
N LEU A 30 5.03 -7.15 13.47
CA LEU A 30 5.49 -6.57 14.73
C LEU A 30 5.33 -5.06 14.72
N TYR A 31 5.63 -4.39 13.61
CA TYR A 31 5.42 -2.95 13.47
C TYR A 31 3.95 -2.57 13.64
N VAL A 32 3.04 -3.18 12.87
CA VAL A 32 1.60 -2.93 12.98
C VAL A 32 1.12 -3.19 14.41
N GLY A 33 1.46 -4.35 14.98
CA GLY A 33 1.07 -4.72 16.33
C GLY A 33 1.57 -3.73 17.38
N SER A 34 2.83 -3.30 17.26
CA SER A 34 3.45 -2.35 18.19
C SER A 34 2.81 -0.97 18.11
N VAL A 35 2.54 -0.46 16.90
CA VAL A 35 1.91 0.87 16.75
C VAL A 35 0.46 0.84 17.25
N VAL A 36 -0.29 -0.23 16.97
CA VAL A 36 -1.65 -0.41 17.53
C VAL A 36 -1.60 -0.45 19.06
N PHE A 37 -0.64 -1.18 19.64
CA PHE A 37 -0.47 -1.25 21.09
C PHE A 37 -0.10 0.11 21.70
N VAL A 38 0.78 0.89 21.06
CA VAL A 38 1.10 2.26 21.49
C VAL A 38 -0.13 3.17 21.41
N CYS A 39 -0.97 3.03 20.37
CA CYS A 39 -2.24 3.74 20.28
C CYS A 39 -3.18 3.37 21.43
N TYR A 40 -3.26 2.09 21.79
CA TYR A 40 -4.03 1.62 22.94
C TYR A 40 -3.55 2.20 24.26
N LEU A 41 -2.23 2.20 24.52
CA LEU A 41 -1.69 2.79 25.74
C LEU A 41 -1.95 4.30 25.82
N SER A 42 -1.89 4.98 24.68
CA SER A 42 -2.04 6.44 24.61
C SER A 42 -3.49 6.89 24.74
N PHE A 43 -4.41 6.19 24.08
CA PHE A 43 -5.81 6.61 23.96
C PHE A 43 -6.79 5.67 24.66
N GLY A 44 -6.60 4.36 24.54
CA GLY A 44 -7.49 3.33 25.10
C GLY A 44 -7.47 3.23 26.63
N MET A 45 -6.34 3.49 27.28
CA MET A 45 -6.26 3.44 28.75
C MET A 45 -6.76 4.71 29.46
N ARG A 46 -6.86 5.84 28.77
CA ARG A 46 -7.15 7.16 29.37
C ARG A 46 -8.52 7.73 29.01
N SER A 47 -9.09 7.33 27.87
CA SER A 47 -10.33 7.88 27.35
C SER A 47 -11.18 6.72 26.86
N ASN A 48 -12.30 6.45 27.52
CA ASN A 48 -13.23 5.40 27.11
C ASN A 48 -13.96 5.72 25.77
N MET A 49 -13.54 6.75 25.04
CA MET A 49 -14.05 7.12 23.71
C MET A 49 -12.94 7.76 22.88
N LEU A 50 -12.28 6.95 22.04
CA LEU A 50 -11.56 7.48 20.88
C LEU A 50 -12.58 8.08 19.93
N GLN A 51 -12.47 9.38 19.66
CA GLN A 51 -13.35 10.03 18.69
C GLN A 51 -13.15 9.41 17.30
N ALA A 52 -14.25 9.16 16.59
CA ALA A 52 -14.24 8.53 15.27
C ALA A 52 -13.24 9.16 14.27
N PRO A 53 -13.09 10.51 14.18
CA PRO A 53 -12.09 11.12 13.30
C PRO A 53 -10.64 10.75 13.66
N VAL A 54 -10.33 10.64 14.95
CA VAL A 54 -8.98 10.29 15.43
C VAL A 54 -8.68 8.82 15.15
N TRP A 55 -9.64 7.93 15.40
CA TRP A 55 -9.54 6.51 15.08
C TRP A 55 -9.24 6.30 13.59
N ASN A 56 -9.97 7.02 12.73
CA ASN A 56 -9.80 6.96 11.28
C ASN A 56 -8.43 7.46 10.82
N ALA A 57 -8.00 8.63 11.33
CA ALA A 57 -6.72 9.21 10.98
C ALA A 57 -5.56 8.30 11.40
N LEU A 58 -5.60 7.73 12.61
CA LEU A 58 -4.57 6.83 13.12
C LEU A 58 -4.45 5.56 12.28
N LEU A 59 -5.58 4.94 11.88
CA LEU A 59 -5.55 3.76 11.01
C LEU A 59 -4.82 4.08 9.69
N TRP A 60 -5.17 5.18 9.02
CA TRP A 60 -4.51 5.56 7.76
C TRP A 60 -3.04 5.95 7.93
N ILE A 61 -2.66 6.55 9.07
CA ILE A 61 -1.26 6.79 9.41
C ILE A 61 -0.51 5.45 9.54
N ILE A 62 -1.06 4.49 10.28
CA ILE A 62 -0.46 3.15 10.42
C ILE A 62 -0.29 2.50 9.05
N LEU A 63 -1.32 2.53 8.21
CA LEU A 63 -1.26 1.96 6.87
C LEU A 63 -0.27 2.67 5.96
N LEU A 64 -0.17 4.00 6.00
CA LEU A 64 0.82 4.76 5.24
C LEU A 64 2.23 4.31 5.60
N PHE A 65 2.60 4.32 6.88
CA PHE A 65 3.95 3.96 7.27
C PHE A 65 4.24 2.47 7.06
N THR A 66 3.25 1.61 7.25
CA THR A 66 3.36 0.18 6.93
C THR A 66 3.63 -0.02 5.44
N SER A 67 2.88 0.68 4.57
CA SER A 67 3.05 0.58 3.12
C SER A 67 4.42 1.06 2.65
N VAL A 68 4.92 2.19 3.19
CA VAL A 68 6.26 2.69 2.87
C VAL A 68 7.33 1.68 3.27
N ASN A 69 7.24 1.11 4.48
CA ASN A 69 8.22 0.13 4.96
C ASN A 69 8.18 -1.21 4.21
N ALA A 70 6.99 -1.66 3.82
CA ALA A 70 6.79 -2.90 3.07
C ALA A 70 7.28 -2.76 1.62
N ILE A 71 6.90 -1.68 0.95
CA ILE A 71 7.01 -1.54 -0.50
C ILE A 71 8.34 -0.91 -0.91
N ALA A 72 8.96 -0.06 -0.09
CA ALA A 72 10.27 0.54 -0.38
C ALA A 72 11.33 -0.49 -0.74
N LYS A 73 11.30 -1.63 -0.05
CA LYS A 73 12.27 -2.71 -0.23
C LYS A 73 12.10 -3.45 -1.55
N SER A 74 10.92 -3.38 -2.16
CA SER A 74 10.55 -4.19 -3.32
C SER A 74 11.53 -4.04 -4.48
N PHE A 75 11.91 -2.82 -4.89
CA PHE A 75 12.94 -2.59 -5.92
C PHE A 75 14.34 -2.35 -5.35
N MET A 76 14.43 -1.80 -4.14
CA MET A 76 15.72 -1.44 -3.54
C MET A 76 16.57 -2.64 -3.11
N GLN A 77 15.97 -3.82 -2.86
CA GLN A 77 16.69 -5.03 -2.45
C GLN A 77 17.08 -5.95 -3.61
N GLU A 78 16.66 -5.65 -4.84
CA GLU A 78 17.01 -6.45 -6.00
C GLU A 78 18.45 -6.18 -6.45
N ASN A 79 19.28 -7.22 -6.46
CA ASN A 79 20.68 -7.11 -6.87
C ASN A 79 20.79 -6.71 -8.36
N ARG A 80 21.72 -5.79 -8.68
CA ARG A 80 21.91 -5.27 -10.05
C ARG A 80 22.11 -6.37 -11.10
N GLY A 81 22.84 -7.43 -10.76
CA GLY A 81 23.03 -8.59 -11.67
C GLY A 81 21.75 -9.35 -11.98
N ARG A 82 20.79 -9.40 -11.05
CA ARG A 82 19.47 -10.03 -11.26
C ARG A 82 18.59 -9.17 -12.17
N LEU A 83 18.65 -7.84 -12.01
CA LEU A 83 17.94 -6.91 -12.89
C LEU A 83 18.44 -7.04 -14.34
N LEU A 84 19.75 -7.17 -14.55
CA LEU A 84 20.33 -7.41 -15.89
C LEU A 84 19.90 -8.75 -16.49
N TYR A 85 19.81 -9.81 -15.67
CA TYR A 85 19.26 -11.08 -16.14
C TYR A 85 17.80 -10.94 -16.55
N PHE A 86 16.94 -10.33 -15.72
CA PHE A 86 15.53 -10.11 -16.06
C PHE A 86 15.33 -9.25 -17.29
N TYR A 87 16.22 -8.28 -17.54
CA TYR A 87 16.22 -7.49 -18.76
C TYR A 87 16.27 -8.35 -20.04
N SER A 88 16.89 -9.54 -19.99
CA SER A 88 17.06 -10.41 -21.16
C SER A 88 15.91 -11.40 -21.40
N ILE A 89 15.10 -11.69 -20.38
CA ILE A 89 14.12 -12.80 -20.41
C ILE A 89 12.68 -12.38 -20.07
N VAL A 90 12.47 -11.15 -19.59
CA VAL A 90 11.17 -10.66 -19.10
C VAL A 90 10.88 -9.28 -19.68
N SER A 91 9.61 -9.05 -20.02
CA SER A 91 9.14 -7.74 -20.45
C SER A 91 9.08 -6.75 -19.26
N PRO A 92 9.47 -5.48 -19.44
CA PRO A 92 9.40 -4.49 -18.36
C PRO A 92 7.94 -4.30 -17.88
N GLN A 93 6.96 -4.41 -18.77
CA GLN A 93 5.55 -4.36 -18.42
C GLN A 93 5.13 -5.52 -17.50
N GLY A 94 5.63 -6.73 -17.75
CA GLY A 94 5.39 -7.89 -16.90
C GLY A 94 5.95 -7.69 -15.49
N ILE A 95 7.16 -7.12 -15.37
CA ILE A 95 7.80 -6.84 -14.08
C ILE A 95 6.98 -5.85 -13.26
N ILE A 96 6.62 -4.69 -13.82
CA ILE A 96 5.91 -3.67 -13.05
C ILE A 96 4.51 -4.12 -12.63
N LEU A 97 3.77 -4.79 -13.53
CA LEU A 97 2.45 -5.32 -13.22
C LEU A 97 2.50 -6.41 -12.15
N ALA A 98 3.44 -7.35 -12.26
CA ALA A 98 3.63 -8.38 -11.25
C ALA A 98 3.96 -7.78 -9.88
N LYS A 99 4.85 -6.78 -9.84
CA LYS A 99 5.23 -6.08 -8.60
C LYS A 99 4.07 -5.33 -7.96
N ILE A 100 3.29 -4.63 -8.79
CA ILE A 100 2.09 -3.91 -8.36
C ILE A 100 1.11 -4.91 -7.73
N ILE A 101 0.77 -5.99 -8.45
CA ILE A 101 -0.19 -6.98 -7.95
C ILE A 101 0.31 -7.63 -6.66
N TYR A 102 1.58 -8.02 -6.61
CA TYR A 102 2.20 -8.57 -5.40
C TYR A 102 2.11 -7.60 -4.21
N ASN A 103 2.51 -6.35 -4.42
CA ASN A 103 2.48 -5.33 -3.37
C ASN A 103 1.04 -4.95 -2.97
N THR A 104 0.08 -4.99 -3.89
CA THR A 104 -1.35 -4.83 -3.57
C THR A 104 -1.84 -5.97 -2.68
N LEU A 105 -1.50 -7.22 -2.99
CA LEU A 105 -1.88 -8.39 -2.17
C LEU A 105 -1.26 -8.32 -0.77
N LEU A 106 0.04 -7.98 -0.68
CA LEU A 106 0.72 -7.79 0.60
C LEU A 106 0.06 -6.66 1.40
N MET A 107 -0.23 -5.53 0.75
CA MET A 107 -0.85 -4.38 1.40
C MET A 107 -2.28 -4.68 1.86
N LEU A 108 -3.06 -5.43 1.08
CA LEU A 108 -4.39 -5.89 1.47
C LEU A 108 -4.33 -6.79 2.70
N LEU A 109 -3.39 -7.73 2.74
CA LEU A 109 -3.18 -8.60 3.90
C LEU A 109 -2.84 -7.78 5.14
N LEU A 110 -1.88 -6.85 5.03
CA LEU A 110 -1.47 -5.99 6.15
C LEU A 110 -2.60 -5.05 6.59
N ALA A 111 -3.35 -4.48 5.64
CA ALA A 111 -4.48 -3.62 5.92
C ALA A 111 -5.61 -4.36 6.62
N PHE A 112 -5.91 -5.59 6.19
CA PHE A 112 -6.92 -6.42 6.82
C PHE A 112 -6.52 -6.83 8.24
N ILE A 113 -5.29 -7.30 8.45
CA ILE A 113 -4.76 -7.62 9.78
C ILE A 113 -4.78 -6.38 10.68
N CYS A 114 -4.34 -5.24 10.16
CA CYS A 114 -4.36 -3.97 10.88
C CYS A 114 -5.80 -3.61 11.28
N PHE A 115 -6.75 -3.65 10.36
CA PHE A 115 -8.16 -3.34 10.64
C PHE A 115 -8.76 -4.26 11.71
N VAL A 116 -8.57 -5.57 11.60
CA VAL A 116 -9.08 -6.55 12.56
C VAL A 116 -8.45 -6.35 13.95
N PHE A 117 -7.12 -6.22 14.01
CA PHE A 117 -6.42 -6.05 15.28
C PHE A 117 -6.74 -4.69 15.94
N TYR A 118 -6.78 -3.63 15.14
CA TYR A 118 -7.11 -2.28 15.59
C TYR A 118 -8.55 -2.19 16.11
N GLY A 119 -9.51 -2.78 15.38
CA GLY A 119 -10.91 -2.87 15.80
C GLY A 119 -11.11 -3.73 17.05
N PHE A 120 -10.33 -4.81 17.21
CA PHE A 120 -10.38 -5.65 18.41
C PHE A 120 -9.83 -4.93 19.66
N VAL A 121 -8.73 -4.20 19.51
CA VAL A 121 -8.03 -3.57 20.65
C VAL A 121 -8.68 -2.23 21.08
N LEU A 122 -9.18 -1.43 20.13
CA LEU A 122 -9.72 -0.08 20.40
C LEU A 122 -11.23 0.02 20.25
N GLY A 123 -11.89 -1.07 19.86
CA GLY A 123 -13.28 -1.05 19.40
C GLY A 123 -13.40 -0.65 17.93
N ASN A 124 -14.52 -1.04 17.32
CA ASN A 124 -14.81 -0.78 15.92
C ASN A 124 -15.99 0.22 15.78
N PRO A 125 -15.72 1.49 15.45
CA PRO A 125 -16.76 2.50 15.22
C PRO A 125 -17.40 2.42 13.83
N VAL A 126 -16.97 1.50 12.94
CA VAL A 126 -17.41 1.44 11.55
C VAL A 126 -18.86 0.93 11.44
N GLN A 127 -19.74 1.74 10.85
CA GLN A 127 -21.14 1.37 10.60
C GLN A 127 -21.33 0.66 9.24
N ASP A 128 -20.81 1.22 8.13
CA ASP A 128 -20.84 0.57 6.79
C ASP A 128 -19.50 -0.15 6.52
N VAL A 129 -19.39 -1.38 7.05
CA VAL A 129 -18.20 -2.23 6.89
C VAL A 129 -17.88 -2.52 5.40
N PRO A 130 -18.85 -2.85 4.52
CA PRO A 130 -18.57 -3.02 3.10
C PRO A 130 -17.92 -1.80 2.44
N MET A 131 -18.40 -0.59 2.71
CA MET A 131 -17.83 0.64 2.16
C MET A 131 -16.43 0.92 2.73
N PHE A 132 -16.21 0.61 4.00
CA PHE A 132 -14.89 0.72 4.62
C PHE A 132 -13.88 -0.25 4.00
N LEU A 133 -14.27 -1.52 3.78
CA LEU A 133 -13.42 -2.52 3.11
C LEU A 133 -13.11 -2.13 1.67
N LEU A 134 -14.07 -1.52 0.95
CA LEU A 134 -13.84 -0.99 -0.38
C LEU A 134 -12.83 0.17 -0.35
N THR A 135 -12.92 1.06 0.65
CA THR A 135 -11.92 2.12 0.85
C THR A 135 -10.53 1.54 1.13
N LEU A 136 -10.43 0.49 1.97
CA LEU A 136 -9.17 -0.22 2.21
C LEU A 136 -8.60 -0.85 0.93
N LEU A 137 -9.45 -1.42 0.08
CA LEU A 137 -9.04 -2.00 -1.20
C LEU A 137 -8.49 -0.93 -2.15
N LEU A 138 -9.18 0.21 -2.28
CA LEU A 138 -8.72 1.33 -3.10
C LEU A 138 -7.42 1.92 -2.57
N GLY A 139 -7.28 2.05 -1.25
CA GLY A 139 -6.05 2.51 -0.61
C GLY A 139 -4.90 1.53 -0.79
N ALA A 140 -5.15 0.23 -0.71
CA ALA A 140 -4.13 -0.79 -0.94
C ALA A 140 -3.61 -0.75 -2.39
N ILE A 141 -4.51 -0.65 -3.38
CA ILE A 141 -4.14 -0.49 -4.80
C ILE A 141 -3.36 0.82 -4.99
N GLY A 142 -3.86 1.92 -4.45
CA GLY A 142 -3.26 3.23 -4.67
C GLY A 142 -1.90 3.43 -4.02
N PHE A 143 -1.74 3.01 -2.77
CA PHE A 143 -0.43 3.03 -2.11
C PHE A 143 0.53 2.07 -2.79
N SER A 144 0.09 0.86 -3.14
CA SER A 144 0.98 -0.12 -3.75
C SER A 144 1.47 0.29 -5.12
N THR A 145 0.59 0.78 -6.00
CA THR A 145 0.96 1.27 -7.33
C THR A 145 1.91 2.46 -7.25
N SER A 146 1.56 3.48 -6.46
CA SER A 146 2.36 4.71 -6.31
C SER A 146 3.74 4.43 -5.73
N LEU A 147 3.82 3.71 -4.61
CA LEU A 147 5.09 3.39 -3.97
C LEU A 147 5.95 2.43 -4.80
N THR A 148 5.34 1.50 -5.54
CA THR A 148 6.07 0.63 -6.45
C THR A 148 6.74 1.44 -7.56
N MET A 149 6.01 2.39 -8.15
CA MET A 149 6.57 3.28 -9.18
C MET A 149 7.71 4.13 -8.61
N ILE A 150 7.50 4.75 -7.45
CA ILE A 150 8.50 5.60 -6.82
C ILE A 150 9.74 4.80 -6.41
N SER A 151 9.56 3.60 -5.84
CA SER A 151 10.69 2.72 -5.50
C SER A 151 11.48 2.30 -6.74
N SER A 152 10.82 2.13 -7.89
CA SER A 152 11.52 1.85 -9.16
C SER A 152 12.41 3.01 -9.60
N ILE A 153 11.93 4.26 -9.50
CA ILE A 153 12.71 5.47 -9.79
C ILE A 153 13.85 5.62 -8.79
N ALA A 154 13.53 5.47 -7.49
CA ALA A 154 14.46 5.65 -6.40
C ALA A 154 15.61 4.63 -6.44
N SER A 155 15.35 3.39 -6.85
CA SER A 155 16.36 2.33 -6.97
C SER A 155 17.50 2.65 -7.93
N LYS A 156 17.31 3.63 -8.84
CA LYS A 156 18.32 4.07 -9.80
C LYS A 156 19.15 5.26 -9.33
N ALA A 157 18.77 5.90 -8.22
CA ALA A 157 19.50 7.03 -7.65
C ALA A 157 20.52 6.57 -6.59
N ALA A 158 21.61 7.34 -6.43
CA ALA A 158 22.62 7.07 -5.40
C ALA A 158 22.06 7.12 -3.96
N ASN A 159 21.11 8.03 -3.71
CA ASN A 159 20.43 8.19 -2.42
C ASN A 159 18.97 7.71 -2.50
N SER A 160 18.79 6.42 -2.81
CA SER A 160 17.49 5.79 -3.04
C SER A 160 16.51 5.94 -1.87
N SER A 161 16.98 5.86 -0.62
CA SER A 161 16.14 6.05 0.57
C SER A 161 15.58 7.47 0.70
N THR A 162 16.44 8.48 0.55
CA THR A 162 16.05 9.90 0.61
C THR A 162 15.10 10.26 -0.52
N LEU A 163 15.39 9.81 -1.75
CA LEU A 163 14.55 10.08 -2.90
C LEU A 163 13.17 9.45 -2.75
N MET A 164 13.10 8.24 -2.19
CA MET A 164 11.83 7.60 -1.88
C MET A 164 10.99 8.41 -0.89
N ALA A 165 11.59 8.92 0.20
CA ALA A 165 10.86 9.73 1.18
C ALA A 165 10.32 11.04 0.56
N VAL A 166 11.14 11.74 -0.21
CA VAL A 166 10.79 13.05 -0.81
C VAL A 166 9.70 12.89 -1.88
N LEU A 167 9.78 11.87 -2.74
CA LEU A 167 8.81 11.68 -3.83
C LEU A 167 7.49 11.04 -3.36
N SER A 168 7.52 10.19 -2.33
CA SER A 168 6.32 9.46 -1.89
C SER A 168 5.26 10.38 -1.30
N PHE A 169 5.67 11.38 -0.51
CA PHE A 169 4.73 12.21 0.23
C PHE A 169 3.78 13.01 -0.68
N PRO A 170 4.27 13.77 -1.69
CA PRO A 170 3.40 14.55 -2.58
C PRO A 170 2.39 13.70 -3.36
N VAL A 171 2.75 12.46 -3.71
CA VAL A 171 1.87 11.55 -4.46
C VAL A 171 0.82 10.92 -3.55
N ILE A 172 1.18 10.59 -2.31
CA ILE A 172 0.30 9.91 -1.36
C ILE A 172 -0.71 10.85 -0.71
N VAL A 173 -0.34 12.11 -0.43
CA VAL A 173 -1.20 13.04 0.31
C VAL A 173 -2.58 13.23 -0.32
N PRO A 174 -2.73 13.51 -1.63
CA PRO A 174 -4.05 13.68 -2.25
C PRO A 174 -4.92 12.43 -2.11
N MET A 175 -4.32 11.25 -2.27
CA MET A 175 -5.02 9.99 -2.11
C MET A 175 -5.43 9.76 -0.66
N LEU A 176 -4.55 10.04 0.29
CA LEU A 176 -4.79 9.87 1.72
C LEU A 176 -5.92 10.78 2.22
N LEU A 177 -6.04 12.01 1.71
CA LEU A 177 -7.18 12.89 2.01
C LEU A 177 -8.52 12.27 1.58
N MET A 178 -8.58 11.71 0.37
CA MET A 178 -9.80 11.07 -0.14
C MET A 178 -10.12 9.77 0.61
N LEU A 179 -9.11 8.98 0.95
CA LEU A 179 -9.25 7.76 1.74
C LEU A 179 -9.79 8.06 3.13
N ILE A 180 -9.23 9.06 3.83
CA ILE A 180 -9.73 9.49 5.16
C ILE A 180 -11.17 9.97 5.08
N LYS A 181 -11.53 10.77 4.05
CA LYS A 181 -12.90 11.29 3.92
C LYS A 181 -13.89 10.16 3.64
N MET A 182 -13.58 9.28 2.71
CA MET A 182 -14.44 8.15 2.33
C MET A 182 -14.60 7.13 3.48
N SER A 183 -13.51 6.82 4.20
CA SER A 183 -13.57 5.92 5.35
C SER A 183 -14.32 6.54 6.53
N LYS A 184 -14.25 7.87 6.71
CA LYS A 184 -15.06 8.58 7.70
C LYS A 184 -16.56 8.47 7.37
N ASN A 185 -16.95 8.69 6.12
CA ASN A 185 -18.35 8.54 5.71
C ASN A 185 -18.88 7.12 5.99
N ALA A 186 -18.06 6.09 5.73
CA ALA A 186 -18.39 4.71 6.06
C ALA A 186 -18.47 4.46 7.57
N MET A 187 -17.63 5.13 8.36
CA MET A 187 -17.70 5.08 9.82
C MET A 187 -18.94 5.73 10.38
N ASP A 188 -19.34 6.88 9.84
CA ASP A 188 -20.52 7.62 10.28
C ASP A 188 -21.83 6.98 9.75
N GLY A 189 -21.75 5.97 8.87
CA GLY A 189 -22.91 5.28 8.31
C GLY A 189 -23.72 6.14 7.34
N LEU A 190 -23.07 7.12 6.72
CA LEU A 190 -23.70 8.04 5.79
C LEU A 190 -24.11 7.35 4.48
N ASP A 191 -25.08 7.95 3.78
CA ASP A 191 -25.48 7.47 2.46
C ASP A 191 -24.28 7.38 1.50
N ARG A 192 -24.23 6.29 0.74
CA ARG A 192 -23.13 6.02 -0.21
C ARG A 192 -23.00 7.08 -1.29
N SER A 193 -24.07 7.80 -1.60
CA SER A 193 -24.08 8.94 -2.53
C SER A 193 -23.11 10.04 -2.11
N LEU A 194 -22.95 10.28 -0.80
CA LEU A 194 -22.04 11.28 -0.24
C LEU A 194 -20.56 10.90 -0.35
N SER A 195 -20.27 9.66 -0.78
CA SER A 195 -18.91 9.15 -0.98
C SER A 195 -18.57 8.90 -2.45
N LEU A 196 -19.48 9.22 -3.37
CA LEU A 196 -19.30 8.94 -4.81
C LEU A 196 -18.18 9.77 -5.41
N ASP A 197 -18.07 11.04 -5.03
CA ASP A 197 -17.01 11.92 -5.51
C ASP A 197 -15.64 11.41 -5.07
N GLU A 198 -15.52 10.96 -3.81
CA GLU A 198 -14.30 10.36 -3.27
C GLU A 198 -13.94 9.07 -3.99
N LEU A 199 -14.93 8.19 -4.19
CA LEU A 199 -14.78 6.94 -4.89
C LEU A 199 -14.29 7.14 -6.34
N LEU A 200 -14.94 8.03 -7.09
CA LEU A 200 -14.57 8.34 -8.47
C LEU A 200 -13.17 8.95 -8.55
N THR A 201 -12.84 9.85 -7.63
CA THR A 201 -11.51 10.47 -7.57
C THR A 201 -10.43 9.43 -7.27
N LEU A 202 -10.66 8.53 -6.31
CA LEU A 202 -9.72 7.44 -5.99
C LEU A 202 -9.54 6.47 -7.15
N LEU A 203 -10.63 6.10 -7.84
CA LEU A 203 -10.57 5.28 -9.04
C LEU A 203 -9.78 5.97 -10.15
N ALA A 204 -10.00 7.27 -10.37
CA ALA A 204 -9.26 8.05 -11.36
C ALA A 204 -7.77 8.10 -11.02
N ILE A 205 -7.40 8.41 -9.77
CA ILE A 205 -6.01 8.42 -9.32
C ILE A 205 -5.37 7.03 -9.52
N ASN A 206 -6.05 5.96 -9.09
CA ASN A 206 -5.54 4.60 -9.24
C ASN A 206 -5.33 4.22 -10.72
N MET A 207 -6.30 4.53 -11.59
CA MET A 207 -6.16 4.28 -13.03
C MET A 207 -5.01 5.08 -13.65
N ILE A 208 -4.88 6.37 -13.29
CA ILE A 208 -3.79 7.22 -13.77
C ILE A 208 -2.45 6.64 -13.35
N VAL A 209 -2.27 6.32 -12.07
CA VAL A 209 -0.99 5.81 -11.55
C VAL A 209 -0.66 4.46 -12.18
N VAL A 210 -1.60 3.53 -12.28
CA VAL A 210 -1.38 2.23 -12.94
C VAL A 210 -0.97 2.41 -14.40
N THR A 211 -1.67 3.29 -15.13
CA THR A 211 -1.40 3.56 -16.54
C THR A 211 -0.03 4.20 -16.73
N VAL A 212 0.29 5.20 -15.91
CA VAL A 212 1.59 5.88 -15.91
C VAL A 212 2.70 4.89 -15.57
N SER A 213 2.51 4.02 -14.58
CA SER A 213 3.47 2.95 -14.26
C SER A 213 3.67 2.00 -15.44
N TYR A 214 2.60 1.58 -16.11
CA TYR A 214 2.69 0.69 -17.27
C TYR A 214 3.45 1.33 -18.45
N ILE A 215 3.20 2.61 -18.74
CA ILE A 215 3.80 3.32 -19.87
C ILE A 215 5.24 3.77 -19.58
N LEU A 216 5.51 4.32 -18.39
CA LEU A 216 6.80 4.92 -18.07
C LEU A 216 7.84 3.91 -17.58
N PHE A 217 7.42 2.80 -16.96
CA PHE A 217 8.38 1.83 -16.42
C PHE A 217 9.36 1.26 -17.46
N PRO A 218 8.98 0.96 -18.72
CA PRO A 218 9.93 0.56 -19.76
C PRO A 218 11.07 1.56 -20.00
N TYR A 219 10.79 2.87 -19.92
CA TYR A 219 11.81 3.91 -20.08
C TYR A 219 12.71 3.99 -18.86
N LEU A 220 12.12 3.92 -17.67
CA LEU A 220 12.85 3.85 -16.42
C LEU A 220 13.72 2.61 -16.37
N TRP A 221 13.28 1.47 -16.87
CA TRP A 221 13.99 0.20 -16.81
C TRP A 221 15.25 0.16 -17.67
N ARG A 222 15.24 0.85 -18.83
CA ARG A 222 16.36 0.91 -19.79
C ARG A 222 17.52 1.84 -19.39
N SER A 223 17.25 2.82 -18.54
CA SER A 223 18.22 3.84 -18.09
C SER A 223 19.16 3.35 -17.00
#